data_AF-A0A2N2GKV4-F1
#
_entry.id   AF-A0A2N2GKV4-F1
#
_cell.length_a   1.000
_cell.length_b   1.000
_cell.length_c   1.000
_cell.angle_alpha   90.00
_cell.angle_beta   90.00
_cell.angle_gamma   90.00
#
_symmetry.space_group_name_H-M   'P 1'
#
loop_
_entity.id
_entity.type
_entity.pdbx_description
1 polymer ?
#
loop_
_entity_poly.entity_id
_entity_poly.type
_entity_poly.pdbx_seq_one_letter_code
_entity_poly.pdbx_strand_id
1 'polypeptide(L)' 'MRVGGIAPVSINVRLIAATNRDIEKMIAAGEFRQDLFYRLKVVMINIPPLRKRQEDIPLLVEHFVSFIA' A
#
# COMPACT_ATOMS: atom_id res chain seq x y z
N MET A 1 -13.50 -6.33 17.51
CA MET A 1 -14.37 -7.13 16.63
C MET A 1 -14.05 -8.59 16.91
N ARG A 2 -15.03 -9.45 17.21
CA ARG A 2 -14.80 -10.86 17.53
C ARG A 2 -15.31 -11.70 16.37
N VAL A 3 -14.51 -12.66 15.91
CA VAL A 3 -15.01 -13.68 14.97
C VAL A 3 -16.05 -14.52 15.73
N GLY A 4 -17.27 -14.61 15.20
CA GLY A 4 -18.42 -15.26 15.84
C GLY A 4 -19.39 -14.33 16.58
N GLY A 5 -19.12 -13.02 16.66
CA GLY A 5 -20.10 -12.05 17.15
C GLY A 5 -21.20 -11.76 16.12
N ILE A 6 -22.46 -11.81 16.54
CA ILE A 6 -23.63 -11.56 15.66
C ILE A 6 -24.02 -10.08 15.56
N ALA A 7 -23.58 -9.26 16.50
CA ALA A 7 -23.90 -7.83 16.52
C ALA A 7 -22.89 -7.05 15.65
N PRO A 8 -23.34 -6.31 14.62
CA PRO A 8 -22.46 -5.45 13.84
C PRO A 8 -21.93 -4.31 14.71
N VAL A 9 -20.66 -3.95 14.51
CA VAL A 9 -20.03 -2.81 15.19
C VAL A 9 -19.81 -1.71 14.17
N SER A 10 -20.40 -0.54 14.41
CA SER A 10 -20.14 0.65 13.60
C SER A 10 -18.70 1.11 13.79
N ILE A 11 -18.01 1.38 12.68
CA ILE A 11 -16.63 1.88 12.68
C ILE A 11 -16.50 3.06 11.73
N ASN A 12 -15.64 4.01 12.09
CA ASN A 12 -15.19 5.08 11.22
C ASN A 12 -13.69 4.93 11.01
N VAL A 13 -13.28 4.52 9.81
CA VAL A 13 -11.88 4.18 9.50
C VAL A 13 -11.43 4.78 8.18
N ARG A 14 -10.15 5.16 8.13
CA ARG A 14 -9.44 5.47 6.89
C ARG A 14 -8.57 4.28 6.52
N LEU A 15 -8.81 3.69 5.35
CA LEU A 15 -8.05 2.54 4.86
C LEU A 15 -6.94 3.00 3.91
N ILE A 16 -5.70 2.58 4.18
CA ILE A 16 -4.57 2.72 3.27
C ILE A 16 -4.03 1.31 3.01
N ALA A 17 -3.95 0.93 1.74
CA ALA A 17 -3.41 -0.35 1.31
C ALA A 17 -2.15 -0.14 0.47
N ALA A 18 -1.20 -1.06 0.57
CA ALA A 18 0.03 -1.07 -0.21
C ALA A 18 0.37 -2.50 -0.63
N THR A 19 0.95 -2.66 -1.81
CA THR A 19 1.44 -3.95 -2.30
C THR A 19 2.62 -3.74 -3.24
N ASN A 20 3.53 -4.70 -3.26
CA ASN A 20 4.62 -4.78 -4.22
C ASN A 20 4.30 -5.71 -5.41
N ARG A 21 3.14 -6.37 -5.39
CA ARG A 21 2.69 -7.28 -6.46
C ARG A 21 1.82 -6.54 -7.46
N ASP A 22 1.83 -7.06 -8.69
CA ASP A 22 0.96 -6.59 -9.76
C ASP A 22 -0.48 -7.11 -9.53
N ILE A 23 -1.34 -6.24 -8.99
CA ILE A 23 -2.72 -6.62 -8.65
C ILE A 23 -3.53 -6.98 -9.91
N GLU A 24 -3.29 -6.32 -11.05
CA GLU A 24 -4.03 -6.58 -12.27
C GLU A 24 -3.77 -8.00 -12.78
N LYS A 25 -2.52 -8.48 -12.67
CA LYS A 25 -2.18 -9.89 -12.95
C LYS A 25 -2.82 -10.86 -11.96
N MET A 26 -2.85 -10.53 -10.67
CA MET A 26 -3.47 -11.38 -9.65
C MET A 26 -4.99 -11.49 -9.83
N ILE A 27 -5.65 -10.43 -10.29
CA ILE A 27 -7.07 -10.46 -10.66
C ILE A 27 -7.28 -11.40 -11.85
N ALA A 28 -6.46 -11.27 -12.89
CA ALA A 28 -6.54 -12.14 -14.07
C ALA A 28 -6.31 -13.62 -13.73
N ALA A 29 -5.46 -13.90 -12.73
CA ALA A 29 -5.21 -15.24 -12.21
C ALA A 29 -6.29 -15.77 -11.25
N GLY A 30 -7.29 -14.97 -10.88
CA GLY A 30 -8.32 -15.33 -9.90
C GLY A 30 -7.85 -15.36 -8.45
N GLU A 31 -6.62 -14.90 -8.18
CA GLU A 31 -6.03 -14.85 -6.84
C GLU A 31 -6.45 -13.60 -6.05
N PHE A 32 -6.96 -12.57 -6.75
CA PHE A 32 -7.42 -11.34 -6.12
C PHE A 32 -8.81 -10.94 -6.59
N ARG A 33 -9.61 -10.47 -5.62
CA ARG A 33 -10.97 -10.02 -5.83
C ARG A 33 -11.02 -8.68 -6.57
N GLN A 34 -11.57 -8.71 -7.78
CA GLN A 34 -11.73 -7.54 -8.64
C GLN A 34 -12.53 -6.42 -7.96
N ASP A 35 -13.62 -6.76 -7.27
CA ASP A 35 -14.48 -5.79 -6.59
C ASP A 35 -13.78 -5.05 -5.44
N LEU A 36 -12.95 -5.76 -4.67
CA LEU A 36 -12.10 -5.16 -3.64
C LEU A 36 -11.08 -4.20 -4.27
N PHE A 37 -10.44 -4.59 -5.38
CA PHE A 37 -9.48 -3.72 -6.07
C PHE A 37 -10.12 -2.40 -6.51
N TYR A 38 -11.30 -2.44 -7.14
CA TYR A 38 -11.98 -1.21 -7.57
C TYR A 38 -12.38 -0.29 -6.39
N ARG A 39 -12.66 -0.84 -5.21
CA ARG A 39 -12.93 -0.04 -3.99
C ARG A 39 -11.67 0.62 -3.44
N LEU A 40 -10.51 -0.03 -3.57
CA LEU A 40 -9.22 0.49 -3.10
C LEU A 40 -8.58 1.46 -4.10
N LYS A 41 -8.74 1.22 -5.41
CA LYS A 41 -8.09 1.95 -6.51
C LYS A 41 -8.76 3.29 -6.82
N VAL A 42 -9.27 4.00 -5.81
CA VAL A 42 -9.82 5.35 -5.99
C VAL A 42 -8.68 6.36 -6.13
N VAL A 43 -7.66 6.27 -5.27
CA VAL A 43 -6.43 7.06 -5.35
C VAL A 43 -5.25 6.10 -5.29
N MET A 44 -4.49 6.04 -6.39
CA MET A 44 -3.33 5.16 -6.51
C MET A 44 -2.06 6.00 -6.55
N ILE A 45 -1.16 5.75 -5.59
CA ILE A 45 0.16 6.38 -5.53
C ILE A 45 1.20 5.33 -5.95
N ASN A 46 1.79 5.52 -7.12
CA ASN A 46 2.89 4.69 -7.56
C ASN A 46 4.22 5.25 -7.02
N ILE A 47 4.94 4.45 -6.24
CA ILE A 47 6.24 4.83 -5.67
C ILE A 47 7.34 4.26 -6.57
N PRO A 48 7.99 5.06 -7.43
CA PRO A 48 9.09 4.56 -8.24
C PRO A 48 10.26 4.08 -7.36
N PRO A 49 10.98 3.01 -7.77
CA PRO A 49 12.17 2.55 -7.05
C PRO A 49 13.29 3.58 -7.12
N LEU A 50 14.21 3.56 -6.16
CA LEU A 50 15.29 4.55 -6.04
C LEU A 50 16.16 4.67 -7.30
N ARG A 51 16.35 3.57 -8.03
CA ARG A 51 17.07 3.56 -9.34
C ARG A 51 16.47 4.49 -10.41
N LYS A 52 15.19 4.88 -10.28
CA LYS A 52 14.48 5.83 -11.15
C LYS A 52 14.44 7.26 -10.61
N ARG A 53 15.04 7.52 -9.44
CA ARG A 53 15.10 8.81 -8.74
C ARG A 53 16.43 8.92 -7.99
N GLN A 54 17.51 8.85 -8.75
CA GLN A 54 18.86 8.76 -8.17
C GLN A 54 19.29 10.08 -7.54
N GLU A 55 18.69 11.20 -7.97
CA GLU A 55 18.83 12.52 -7.39
C GLU A 55 18.42 12.60 -5.90
N ASP A 56 17.53 11.71 -5.44
CA ASP A 56 17.13 11.65 -4.03
C ASP A 56 18.21 11.00 -3.14
N ILE A 57 19.18 10.27 -3.73
CA ILE A 57 20.15 9.47 -2.98
C ILE A 57 21.00 10.33 -2.03
N PRO A 58 21.62 11.45 -2.44
CA PRO A 58 22.45 12.25 -1.55
C PRO A 58 21.67 12.76 -0.33
N LEU A 59 20.44 13.25 -0.53
CA LEU A 59 19.58 13.73 0.54
C LEU A 59 19.21 12.62 1.53
N LEU A 60 18.89 11.42 1.02
CA LEU A 60 18.57 10.27 1.85
C LEU A 60 19.79 9.82 2.65
N VAL A 61 20.98 9.78 2.05
CA VAL A 61 22.24 9.43 2.75
C VAL A 61 22.51 10.42 3.88
N GLU A 62 22.44 11.73 3.60
CA GLU A 62 22.62 12.76 4.62
C GLU A 62 21.63 12.58 5.78
N HIS A 63 20.34 12.36 5.47
CA HIS A 63 19.32 12.11 6.48
C HIS A 63 19.62 10.87 7.34
N PHE A 64 19.99 9.74 6.71
CA PHE A 64 20.27 8.51 7.45
C PHE A 64 21.56 8.58 8.27
N VAL A 65 22.62 9.21 7.76
CA VAL A 65 23.86 9.43 8.52
C VAL A 65 23.59 10.32 9.73
N SER A 66 22.82 11.40 9.56
CA SER A 66 22.43 12.27 10.67
C SER A 66 21.48 11.62 11.68
N PHE A 67 20.69 10.63 11.28
CA PHE A 67 19.76 9.94 12.18
C PHE A 67 20.43 8.86 13.05
N ILE A 68 21.53 8.27 12.56
CA ILE A 68 22.23 7.15 13.22
C ILE A 68 23.39 7.63 14.10
N ALA A 69 23.99 8.78 13.78
CA ALA A 69 25.06 9.42 14.56
C ALA A 69 24.51 10.15 15.80
#